data_AF-A0A2V9WM70-F1
#
_entry.id   AF-A0A2V9WM70-F1
#
_cell.length_a   1.000
_cell.length_b   1.000
_cell.length_c   1.000
_cell.angle_alpha   90.00
_cell.angle_beta   90.00
_cell.angle_gamma   90.00
#
_symmetry.space_group_name_H-M   'P 1'
#
loop_
_entity.id
_entity.type
_entity.pdbx_description
1 polymer ?
#
loop_
_entity_poly.entity_id
_entity_poly.type
_entity_poly.pdbx_seq_one_letter_code
_entity_poly.pdbx_strand_id
1 'polypeptide(L)'
;MKEEVKPDQVTRHSSRSRSAMRRYVLDANALIAYFEGRRGVAEKVRHLLGEALHYDSPLLMSAINWGEVFYLAWRHHGEAKAYEAHSKLQQMPIAVI
;
A
#
# COMPACT_ATOMS: atom_id res chain seq x y z
N MET A 1 -15.19 -44.29 -41.91
CA MET A 1 -15.97 -43.10 -41.49
C MET A 1 -15.77 -43.02 -39.97
N LYS A 2 -14.72 -42.32 -39.52
CA LYS A 2 -14.76 -40.97 -38.91
C LYS A 2 -15.72 -40.98 -37.68
N GLU A 3 -15.32 -40.66 -36.46
CA GLU A 3 -14.45 -39.56 -36.02
C GLU A 3 -13.69 -39.90 -34.73
N GLU A 4 -12.42 -39.50 -34.71
CA GLU A 4 -11.55 -39.42 -33.55
C GLU A 4 -11.86 -38.10 -32.82
N VAL A 5 -12.43 -38.18 -31.63
CA VAL A 5 -12.70 -37.00 -30.79
C VAL A 5 -11.43 -36.71 -29.98
N LYS A 6 -10.73 -35.64 -30.35
CA LYS A 6 -9.53 -35.13 -29.68
C LYS A 6 -9.85 -34.70 -28.24
N PRO A 7 -8.91 -34.85 -27.29
CA PRO A 7 -9.07 -34.33 -25.94
C PRO A 7 -9.08 -32.81 -25.96
N ASP A 8 -10.12 -32.21 -25.38
CA ASP A 8 -10.23 -30.77 -25.26
C ASP A 8 -9.11 -30.22 -24.37
N GLN A 9 -8.33 -29.39 -25.03
CA GLN A 9 -7.20 -28.64 -24.53
C GLN A 9 -7.63 -27.74 -23.38
N VAL A 10 -6.92 -27.88 -22.26
CA VAL A 10 -6.38 -26.75 -21.49
C VAL A 10 -7.42 -25.70 -21.14
N THR A 11 -8.07 -25.85 -19.98
CA THR A 11 -8.52 -24.69 -19.21
C THR A 11 -7.26 -23.88 -18.89
N ARG A 12 -6.97 -22.92 -19.77
CA ARG A 12 -5.99 -21.86 -19.57
C ARG A 12 -6.39 -21.17 -18.27
N HIS A 13 -5.80 -21.60 -17.17
CA HIS A 13 -5.63 -20.73 -16.02
C HIS A 13 -4.92 -19.52 -16.58
N SER A 14 -5.67 -18.43 -16.72
CA SER A 14 -5.17 -17.16 -17.20
C SER A 14 -3.84 -16.93 -16.49
N SER A 15 -2.78 -16.92 -17.27
CA SER A 15 -1.45 -16.51 -16.83
C SER A 15 -1.57 -15.06 -16.38
N ARG A 16 -2.02 -14.83 -15.13
CA ARG A 16 -1.71 -13.60 -14.42
C ARG A 16 -0.20 -13.61 -14.37
N SER A 17 0.39 -12.82 -15.26
CA SER A 17 1.82 -12.55 -15.24
C SER A 17 2.20 -12.33 -13.79
N ARG A 18 3.07 -13.21 -13.28
CA ARG A 18 3.79 -13.00 -12.03
C ARG A 18 4.78 -11.86 -12.23
N SER A 19 4.33 -10.67 -12.65
CA SER A 19 4.97 -9.49 -12.08
C SER A 19 4.73 -9.70 -10.58
N ALA A 20 5.77 -10.14 -9.86
CA ALA A 20 5.66 -10.38 -8.44
C ALA A 20 4.96 -9.15 -7.86
N MET A 21 3.78 -9.33 -7.24
CA MET A 21 2.98 -8.25 -6.66
C MET A 21 3.95 -7.31 -5.96
N ARG A 22 4.20 -6.14 -6.56
CA ARG A 22 5.29 -5.28 -6.09
C ARG A 22 4.89 -4.83 -4.70
N ARG A 23 5.63 -5.29 -3.69
CA ARG A 23 5.45 -4.82 -2.32
C ARG A 23 6.17 -3.49 -2.19
N TYR A 24 5.45 -2.50 -1.69
CA TYR A 24 5.98 -1.17 -1.46
C TYR A 24 6.21 -0.99 0.05
N VAL A 25 7.36 -0.40 0.38
CA VAL A 25 7.68 0.03 1.74
C VAL A 25 7.67 1.55 1.76
N LEU A 26 6.91 2.14 2.65
CA LEU A 26 6.90 3.58 2.90
C LEU A 26 7.96 3.95 3.94
N ASP A 27 8.73 4.98 3.63
CA ASP A 27 9.52 5.70 4.64
C ASP A 27 8.67 6.75 5.36
N ALA A 28 9.23 7.36 6.40
CA ALA A 28 8.55 8.40 7.15
C ALA A 28 8.19 9.61 6.26
N ASN A 29 9.12 10.03 5.39
CA ASN A 29 8.95 11.21 4.56
C ASN A 29 7.81 11.06 3.55
N ALA A 30 7.59 9.85 3.01
CA ALA A 30 6.46 9.55 2.13
C ALA A 30 5.11 9.76 2.85
N LEU A 31 4.97 9.28 4.09
CA LEU A 31 3.73 9.42 4.85
C LEU A 31 3.51 10.84 5.37
N ILE A 32 4.58 11.53 5.79
CA ILE A 32 4.54 12.95 6.19
C ILE A 32 4.10 13.81 5.00
N ALA A 33 4.74 13.64 3.84
CA ALA A 33 4.39 14.37 2.62
C ALA A 33 2.94 14.11 2.19
N TYR A 34 2.45 12.88 2.39
CA TYR A 34 1.05 12.54 2.13
C TYR A 34 0.09 13.26 3.10
N PHE A 35 0.36 13.25 4.41
CA PHE A 35 -0.47 13.95 5.40
C PHE A 35 -0.47 15.47 5.23
N GLU A 36 0.64 16.04 4.78
CA GLU A 36 0.76 17.48 4.48
C GLU A 36 0.20 17.86 3.10
N GLY A 37 -0.20 16.89 2.27
CA GLY A 37 -0.72 17.14 0.93
C GLY A 37 0.33 17.69 -0.05
N ARG A 38 1.61 17.35 0.11
CA ARG A 38 2.69 17.78 -0.81
C ARG A 38 2.47 17.18 -2.19
N ARG A 39 2.33 18.04 -3.22
CA ARG A 39 2.09 17.64 -4.61
C ARG A 39 3.18 16.69 -5.13
N GLY A 40 2.80 15.79 -6.04
CA GLY A 40 3.60 14.70 -6.56
C GLY A 40 3.63 13.50 -5.61
N VAL A 41 4.15 13.68 -4.39
CA VAL A 41 4.29 12.57 -3.43
C VAL A 41 2.93 12.12 -2.90
N ALA A 42 2.06 13.06 -2.53
CA ALA A 42 0.73 12.73 -1.99
C ALA A 42 -0.13 11.99 -3.03
N GLU A 43 -0.07 12.38 -4.30
CA GLU A 43 -0.76 11.71 -5.40
C GLU A 43 -0.24 10.30 -5.62
N LYS A 44 1.08 10.10 -5.57
CA LYS A 44 1.70 8.79 -5.69
C LYS A 44 1.30 7.86 -4.53
N VAL A 45 1.39 8.35 -3.29
CA VAL A 45 0.98 7.56 -2.11
C VAL A 45 -0.51 7.23 -2.19
N ARG A 46 -1.37 8.19 -2.60
CA ARG A 46 -2.81 7.95 -2.79
C ARG A 46 -3.08 6.86 -3.83
N HIS A 47 -2.36 6.87 -4.94
CA HIS A 47 -2.47 5.83 -5.96
C HIS A 47 -2.09 4.45 -5.40
N LEU A 48 -0.95 4.35 -4.70
CA LEU A 48 -0.51 3.10 -4.06
C LEU A 48 -1.48 2.60 -3.00
N LEU A 49 -2.08 3.49 -2.20
CA LEU A 49 -3.13 3.13 -1.23
C LEU A 49 -4.36 2.57 -1.95
N GLY A 50 -4.75 3.15 -3.09
CA GLY A 50 -5.83 2.63 -3.93
C GLY A 50 -5.54 1.25 -4.50
N GLU A 51 -4.32 1.02 -5.00
CA GLU A 51 -3.89 -0.30 -5.45
C GLU A 51 -3.87 -1.32 -4.30
N ALA A 52 -3.38 -0.92 -3.12
CA ALA A 52 -3.33 -1.77 -1.94
C ALA A 52 -4.73 -2.23 -1.50
N LEU A 53 -5.73 -1.34 -1.54
CA LEU A 53 -7.14 -1.68 -1.31
C LEU A 53 -7.69 -2.60 -2.40
N HIS A 54 -7.42 -2.29 -3.67
CA HIS A 54 -7.98 -3.05 -4.80
C HIS A 54 -7.46 -4.49 -4.86
N TYR A 55 -6.20 -4.70 -4.50
CA TYR A 55 -5.54 -6.01 -4.57
C TYR A 55 -5.43 -6.74 -3.23
N ASP A 56 -6.03 -6.20 -2.16
CA ASP A 56 -5.92 -6.74 -0.79
C ASP A 56 -4.46 -7.03 -0.39
N SER A 57 -3.58 -6.07 -0.69
CA SER A 57 -2.14 -6.19 -0.51
C SER A 57 -1.61 -4.92 0.16
N PRO A 58 -1.44 -4.90 1.49
CA PRO A 58 -1.08 -3.69 2.21
C PRO A 58 0.30 -3.17 1.80
N LEU A 59 0.45 -1.84 1.86
CA LEU A 59 1.76 -1.20 1.88
C LEU A 59 2.44 -1.53 3.21
N LEU A 60 3.77 -1.56 3.23
CA LEU A 60 4.54 -1.87 4.43
C LEU A 60 5.18 -0.59 4.98
N MET A 61 5.36 -0.51 6.28
CA MET A 61 6.16 0.55 6.92
C MET A 61 6.87 -0.06 8.13
N SER A 62 8.12 0.30 8.40
CA SER A 62 8.78 -0.17 9.63
C SER A 62 8.21 0.57 10.85
N ALA A 63 8.22 -0.08 12.02
CA ALA A 63 7.87 0.57 13.29
C ALA A 63 8.73 1.82 13.56
N ILE A 64 10.00 1.82 13.13
CA ILE A 64 10.91 2.98 13.25
C ILE A 64 10.41 4.16 12.41
N ASN A 65 10.06 3.93 11.14
CA ASN A 65 9.55 4.98 10.27
C ASN A 65 8.21 5.53 10.79
N TRP A 66 7.34 4.66 11.30
CA TRP A 66 6.11 5.11 11.96
C TRP A 66 6.39 5.97 13.20
N GLY A 67 7.36 5.56 14.03
CA GLY A 67 7.81 6.32 15.19
C GLY A 67 8.31 7.72 14.81
N GLU A 68 9.03 7.86 13.70
CA GLU A 68 9.47 9.16 13.18
C GLU A 68 8.28 10.04 12.77
N VAL A 69 7.29 9.50 12.05
CA VAL A 69 6.07 10.23 11.68
C VAL A 69 5.32 10.72 12.93
N PHE A 70 5.11 9.83 13.89
CA PHE A 70 4.41 10.15 15.14
C PHE A 70 5.16 11.21 15.95
N TYR A 71 6.47 11.02 16.12
CA TYR A 71 7.30 11.94 16.89
C TYR A 71 7.35 13.32 16.25
N LEU A 72 7.49 13.43 14.92
CA LEU A 72 7.49 14.72 14.23
C LEU A 72 6.13 15.41 14.35
N ALA A 73 5.02 14.69 14.18
CA ALA A 73 3.69 15.24 14.40
C ALA A 73 3.52 15.78 15.83
N TRP A 74 3.99 15.03 16.84
CA TRP A 74 3.96 15.46 18.23
C TRP A 74 4.86 16.69 18.46
N ARG A 75 6.11 16.62 18.01
CA ARG A 75 7.13 17.63 18.25
C ARG A 75 6.79 18.98 17.62
N HIS A 76 6.16 18.97 16.44
CA HIS A 76 5.85 20.18 15.68
C HIS A 76 4.42 20.69 15.88
N HIS A 77 3.46 19.81 16.15
CA HIS A 77 2.03 20.17 16.16
C HIS A 77 1.28 19.74 17.43
N GLY A 78 2.00 19.16 18.40
CA GLY A 78 1.43 18.73 19.67
C GLY A 78 0.83 17.33 19.63
N GLU A 79 0.55 16.81 20.82
CA GLU A 79 0.13 15.42 21.05
C GLU A 79 -1.15 15.06 20.30
N ALA A 80 -2.13 15.96 20.27
CA ALA A 80 -3.41 15.74 19.57
C ALA A 80 -3.20 15.42 18.08
N LYS A 81 -2.25 16.10 17.41
CA LYS A 81 -1.95 15.83 16.00
C LYS A 81 -1.23 14.51 15.78
N ALA A 82 -0.41 14.07 16.74
CA ALA A 82 0.21 12.76 16.69
C ALA A 82 -0.83 11.63 16.76
N TYR A 83 -1.81 11.75 17.66
CA TYR A 83 -2.91 10.79 17.75
C TYR A 83 -3.89 10.86 16.57
N GLU A 84 -4.10 12.04 15.97
CA GLU A 84 -4.83 12.15 14.71
C GLU A 84 -4.10 11.38 13.60
N ALA A 85 -2.78 11.54 13.47
CA ALA A 85 -1.97 10.78 12.53
C ALA A 85 -2.05 9.28 12.79
N HIS A 86 -2.01 8.85 14.06
CA HIS A 86 -2.17 7.44 14.44
C HIS A 86 -3.53 6.90 14.01
N SER A 87 -4.60 7.64 14.30
CA SER A 87 -5.97 7.26 13.92
C SER A 87 -6.15 7.16 12.40
N LYS A 88 -5.49 8.05 11.63
CA LYS A 88 -5.47 7.98 10.17
C LYS A 88 -4.72 6.75 9.66
N LEU A 89 -3.55 6.43 10.23
CA LEU A 89 -2.77 5.24 9.86
C LEU A 89 -3.60 3.96 10.02
N GLN A 90 -4.33 3.82 11.13
CA GLN A 90 -5.17 2.65 11.41
C GLN A 90 -6.30 2.42 10.38
N GLN A 91 -6.68 3.47 9.64
CA GLN A 91 -7.72 3.39 8.60
C GLN A 91 -7.13 3.16 7.20
N MET A 92 -5.80 3.11 7.07
CA MET A 92 -5.11 2.91 5.79
C MET A 92 -4.68 1.45 5.62
N PRO A 93 -4.58 0.94 4.38
CA PRO A 93 -4.01 -0.37 4.08
C PRO A 93 -2.48 -0.35 4.22
N ILE A 94 -1.98 0.05 5.39
CA ILE A 94 -0.56 0.10 5.74
C ILE A 94 -0.33 -0.84 6.92
N ALA A 95 0.52 -1.85 6.73
CA ALA A 95 0.98 -2.72 7.80
C ALA A 95 2.30 -2.21 8.37
N VAL A 96 2.33 -1.97 9.68
CA VAL A 96 3.57 -1.68 10.40
C VAL A 96 4.25 -3.02 10.73
N ILE A 97 5.50 -3.19 10.29
CA ILE A 97 6.32 -4.40 10.45
C ILE A 97 7.61 -4.16 11.23
#